data_AF-A0A0G1Q8T6-F1
#
_entry.id   AF-A0A0G1Q8T6-F1
#
_cell.length_a   1.000
_cell.length_b   1.000
_cell.length_c   1.000
_cell.angle_alpha   90.00
_cell.angle_beta   90.00
_cell.angle_gamma   90.00
#
_symmetry.space_group_name_H-M   'P 1'
#
loop_
_entity.id
_entity.type
_entity.pdbx_description
1 polymer ?
#
loop_
_entity_poly.entity_id
_entity_poly.type
_entity_poly.pdbx_seq_one_letter_code
_entity_poly.pdbx_strand_id
1 'polypeptide(L)'
;MTDILGGFIDKKKAESQFLSLDDGESVVINKLKDIKLVTKVGFGGDEKEVLRLKCEVETSEGTRDKDFDNGTQNFAKELQEKDVKVGCGFTLTRTGQQTKTRYTVSDVTPAA
;
A
#
# COMPACT_ATOMS: atom_id res chain seq x y z
N MET A 1 -13.54 10.76 -24.68
CA MET A 1 -14.72 11.06 -23.84
C MET A 1 -14.45 10.37 -22.51
N THR A 2 -14.09 11.14 -21.49
CA THR A 2 -13.70 10.60 -20.18
C THR A 2 -14.92 9.89 -19.59
N ASP A 3 -14.82 8.59 -19.35
CA ASP A 3 -15.89 7.83 -18.70
C ASP A 3 -16.10 8.41 -17.31
N ILE A 4 -17.30 8.97 -17.08
CA ILE A 4 -17.69 9.59 -15.81
C ILE A 4 -17.49 8.60 -14.65
N LEU A 5 -17.69 7.30 -14.92
CA LEU A 5 -17.49 6.25 -13.93
C LEU A 5 -16.00 6.09 -13.59
N GLY A 6 -15.12 6.09 -14.59
CA GLY A 6 -13.68 6.06 -14.38
C GLY A 6 -13.18 7.24 -13.54
N GLY A 7 -13.60 8.46 -13.90
CA GLY A 7 -13.22 9.66 -13.14
C GLY A 7 -13.75 9.67 -11.70
N PHE A 8 -14.94 9.12 -11.46
CA PHE A 8 -15.47 8.97 -10.11
C PHE A 8 -14.69 7.94 -9.29
N ILE A 9 -14.33 6.79 -9.89
CA ILE A 9 -13.54 5.75 -9.23
C ILE A 9 -12.14 6.28 -8.87
N ASP A 10 -11.47 6.96 -9.78
CA ASP A 10 -10.13 7.51 -9.54
C ASP A 10 -10.16 8.55 -8.42
N LYS A 11 -11.16 9.43 -8.43
CA LYS A 11 -11.37 10.38 -7.34
C LYS A 11 -11.61 9.69 -6.00
N LYS A 12 -12.43 8.62 -5.97
CA LYS A 12 -12.67 7.85 -4.74
C LYS A 12 -11.43 7.14 -4.25
N LYS A 13 -10.61 6.58 -5.15
CA LYS A 13 -9.30 6.03 -4.82
C LYS A 13 -8.38 7.12 -4.26
N ALA A 14 -8.37 8.32 -4.84
CA ALA A 14 -7.57 9.46 -4.37
C ALA A 14 -7.98 9.94 -2.98
N GLU A 15 -9.28 10.06 -2.72
CA GLU A 15 -9.86 10.48 -1.43
C GLU A 15 -9.70 9.44 -0.31
N SER A 16 -9.50 8.17 -0.67
CA SER A 16 -9.26 7.11 0.31
C SER A 16 -7.96 7.35 1.08
N GLN A 17 -8.05 7.29 2.41
CA GLN A 17 -6.88 7.27 3.29
C GLN A 17 -6.02 6.02 3.10
N PHE A 18 -6.52 4.97 2.45
CA PHE A 18 -5.82 3.72 2.21
C PHE A 18 -5.42 3.55 0.74
N LEU A 19 -4.23 3.00 0.51
CA LEU A 19 -3.81 2.51 -0.80
C LEU A 19 -4.67 1.33 -1.23
N SER A 20 -5.31 1.47 -2.40
CA SER A 20 -6.16 0.47 -3.01
C SER A 20 -5.66 0.24 -4.43
N LEU A 21 -5.18 -0.98 -4.69
CA LEU A 21 -4.64 -1.40 -5.97
C LEU A 21 -5.53 -2.47 -6.59
N ASP A 22 -5.65 -2.46 -7.90
CA ASP A 22 -6.24 -3.54 -8.70
C ASP A 22 -5.19 -4.61 -9.03
N ASP A 23 -5.61 -5.70 -9.69
CA ASP A 23 -4.71 -6.81 -10.02
C ASP A 23 -3.73 -6.38 -11.12
N GLY A 24 -2.43 -6.53 -10.87
CA GLY A 24 -1.36 -6.04 -11.74
C GLY A 24 -1.03 -4.55 -11.56
N GLU A 25 -1.78 -3.81 -10.74
CA GLU A 25 -1.50 -2.40 -10.49
C GLU A 25 -0.26 -2.25 -9.59
N SER A 26 0.55 -1.25 -9.92
CA SER A 26 1.73 -0.87 -9.15
C SER A 26 1.65 0.61 -8.76
N VAL A 27 2.17 0.93 -7.58
CA VAL A 27 2.29 2.31 -7.11
C VAL A 27 3.69 2.55 -6.59
N VAL A 28 4.23 3.72 -6.91
CA VAL A 28 5.49 4.20 -6.36
C VAL A 28 5.22 4.86 -5.01
N ILE A 29 5.83 4.33 -3.96
CA ILE A 29 5.94 4.97 -2.66
C ILE A 29 7.17 5.87 -2.72
N ASN A 30 6.96 7.18 -2.71
CA ASN A 30 8.04 8.16 -2.72
C ASN A 30 8.80 8.14 -1.39
N LYS A 31 8.06 8.01 -0.29
CA LYS A 31 8.63 8.00 1.06
C LYS A 31 7.77 7.21 2.04
N LEU A 32 8.38 6.24 2.71
CA LEU A 32 7.81 5.59 3.88
C LEU A 32 8.00 6.50 5.10
N LYS A 33 6.92 7.07 5.62
CA LYS A 33 6.97 8.02 6.74
C LYS A 33 6.98 7.35 8.10
N ASP A 34 6.34 6.18 8.22
CA ASP A 34 6.14 5.51 9.50
C ASP A 34 5.75 4.05 9.31
N ILE A 35 6.04 3.20 10.31
CA ILE A 35 5.62 1.80 10.37
C ILE A 35 5.05 1.53 11.76
N LYS A 36 3.82 1.02 11.84
CA LYS A 36 3.16 0.68 13.11
C LYS A 36 2.55 -0.71 13.07
N LEU A 37 2.55 -1.38 14.22
CA LEU A 37 1.70 -2.55 14.44
C LEU A 37 0.33 -2.07 14.94
N VAL A 38 -0.75 -2.52 14.29
CA VAL A 38 -2.12 -2.14 14.67
C VAL A 38 -3.02 -3.37 14.71
N THR A 39 -3.96 -3.39 15.64
CA THR A 39 -4.98 -4.44 15.74
C THR A 39 -6.21 -4.07 14.90
N LYS A 40 -6.69 -5.00 14.08
CA LYS A 40 -7.91 -4.86 13.29
C LYS A 40 -8.84 -6.05 13.49
N VAL A 41 -10.14 -5.79 13.40
CA VAL A 41 -11.14 -6.86 13.31
C VAL A 41 -11.10 -7.44 11.91
N GLY A 42 -10.78 -8.73 11.81
CA GLY A 42 -10.82 -9.51 10.59
C GLY A 42 -12.25 -9.80 10.15
N PHE A 43 -12.40 -10.35 8.94
CA PHE A 43 -13.72 -10.64 8.36
C PHE A 43 -14.59 -11.61 9.19
N GLY A 44 -13.96 -12.46 10.01
CA GLY A 44 -14.62 -13.40 10.91
C GLY A 44 -14.96 -12.83 12.29
N GLY A 45 -14.67 -11.56 12.56
CA GLY A 45 -14.85 -10.94 13.89
C GLY A 45 -13.64 -11.09 14.82
N ASP A 46 -12.65 -11.90 14.46
CA ASP A 46 -11.42 -12.07 15.25
C ASP A 46 -10.48 -10.88 15.09
N GLU A 47 -9.81 -10.49 16.18
CA GLU A 47 -8.73 -9.51 16.11
C GLU A 47 -7.49 -10.10 15.44
N LYS A 48 -6.88 -9.30 14.56
CA LYS A 48 -5.63 -9.61 13.86
C LYS A 48 -4.70 -8.42 13.93
N GLU A 49 -3.44 -8.70 14.24
CA GLU A 49 -2.38 -7.70 14.12
C GLU A 49 -1.97 -7.56 12.64
N VAL A 50 -1.85 -6.31 12.19
CA VAL A 50 -1.38 -5.97 10.85
C VAL A 50 -0.32 -4.89 10.92
N LEU A 51 0.62 -4.92 9.98
CA LEU A 51 1.57 -3.84 9.79
C LEU A 51 0.92 -2.72 8.99
N ARG A 52 0.92 -1.52 9.56
CA ARG A 52 0.54 -0.28 8.89
C ARG A 52 1.76 0.49 8.47
N LEU A 53 1.91 0.69 7.16
CA LEU A 53 2.86 1.60 6.55
C LEU A 53 2.17 2.93 6.28
N LYS A 54 2.75 4.05 6.71
CA LYS A 54 2.31 5.39 6.29
C LYS A 54 3.16 5.82 5.10
N CYS A 55 2.55 5.91 3.94
CA CYS A 55 3.24 6.10 2.68
C CYS A 55 2.90 7.46 2.07
N GLU A 56 3.91 8.17 1.60
CA GLU A 56 3.75 9.28 0.68
C GLU A 56 3.79 8.73 -0.75
N VAL A 57 2.71 8.94 -1.50
CA VAL A 57 2.56 8.44 -2.88
C VAL A 57 2.24 9.57 -3.84
N GLU A 58 2.70 9.44 -5.09
CA GLU A 58 2.29 10.34 -6.16
C GLU A 58 0.95 9.87 -6.74
N THR A 59 -0.01 10.78 -6.83
CA THR A 59 -1.30 10.55 -7.51
C THR A 59 -1.46 11.54 -8.65
N SER A 60 -2.46 11.35 -9.51
CA SER A 60 -2.80 12.31 -10.56
C SER A 60 -3.17 13.70 -10.04
N GLU A 61 -3.52 13.81 -8.76
CA GLU A 61 -3.84 15.07 -8.06
C GLU A 61 -2.65 15.66 -7.29
N GLY A 62 -1.47 15.03 -7.39
CA GLY A 62 -0.26 15.36 -6.66
C GLY A 62 0.06 14.37 -5.54
N THR A 63 1.03 14.74 -4.70
CA THR A 63 1.52 13.91 -3.60
C THR A 63 0.49 13.80 -2.46
N ARG A 64 0.22 12.57 -2.00
CA ARG A 64 -0.74 12.27 -0.92
C ARG A 64 -0.14 11.33 0.11
N ASP A 65 -0.59 11.49 1.35
CA ASP A 65 -0.32 10.53 2.43
C ASP A 65 -1.41 9.48 2.50
N LYS A 66 -1.02 8.22 2.41
CA LYS A 66 -1.92 7.07 2.47
C LYS A 66 -1.36 5.97 3.36
N ASP A 67 -2.25 5.34 4.11
CA ASP A 67 -1.98 4.15 4.87
C ASP A 67 -1.98 2.91 3.96
N PHE A 68 -1.10 1.96 4.23
CA PHE A 68 -1.14 0.61 3.64
C PHE A 68 -1.01 -0.44 4.73
N ASP A 69 -2.00 -1.31 4.82
CA ASP A 69 -2.05 -2.33 5.85
C ASP A 69 -1.86 -3.72 5.26
N ASN A 70 -0.95 -4.50 5.84
CA ASN A 70 -0.73 -5.89 5.47
C ASN A 70 -0.42 -6.75 6.70
N GLY A 71 -1.21 -7.81 6.88
CA GLY A 71 -1.08 -8.74 8.01
C GLY A 71 -0.30 -10.01 7.70
N THR A 72 0.29 -10.14 6.51
CA THR A 72 0.97 -11.37 6.12
C THR A 72 2.43 -11.37 6.60
N GLN A 73 2.85 -12.49 7.20
CA GLN A 73 4.24 -12.66 7.63
C GLN A 73 5.22 -12.57 6.44
N ASN A 74 4.82 -13.06 5.26
CA ASN A 74 5.67 -13.01 4.07
C ASN A 74 5.97 -11.57 3.64
N PHE A 75 5.00 -10.67 3.72
CA PHE A 75 5.22 -9.26 3.40
C PHE A 75 6.19 -8.60 4.40
N ALA A 76 6.05 -8.89 5.70
CA ALA A 76 6.97 -8.41 6.73
C ALA A 76 8.42 -8.88 6.48
N LYS A 77 8.59 -10.16 6.12
CA LYS A 77 9.91 -10.71 5.74
C LYS A 77 10.47 -10.01 4.50
N GLU A 78 9.64 -9.78 3.50
CA GLU A 78 10.08 -9.13 2.26
C GLU A 78 10.56 -7.70 2.49
N LEU A 79 9.89 -6.93 3.37
CA LEU A 79 10.37 -5.61 3.80
C LEU A 79 11.74 -5.69 4.49
N GLN A 80 11.91 -6.66 5.38
CA GLN A 80 13.16 -6.87 6.11
C GLN A 80 14.30 -7.31 5.19
N GLU A 81 14.06 -8.25 4.29
CA GLU A 81 15.05 -8.77 3.33
C GLU A 81 15.54 -7.69 2.36
N LYS A 82 14.67 -6.72 2.03
CA LYS A 82 14.98 -5.59 1.17
C LYS A 82 15.45 -4.34 1.92
N ASP A 83 15.69 -4.46 3.23
CA ASP A 83 16.13 -3.38 4.13
C ASP A 83 15.26 -2.11 4.07
N VAL A 84 13.93 -2.28 3.91
CA VAL A 84 13.00 -1.15 3.87
C VAL A 84 12.90 -0.51 5.25
N LYS A 85 13.22 0.78 5.33
CA LYS A 85 13.19 1.59 6.56
C LYS A 85 12.35 2.84 6.35
N VAL A 86 11.97 3.48 7.45
CA VAL A 86 11.41 4.84 7.41
C VAL A 86 12.37 5.75 6.65
N GLY A 87 11.85 6.48 5.68
CA GLY A 87 12.58 7.33 4.75
C GLY A 87 12.78 6.72 3.36
N CYS A 88 12.73 5.39 3.20
CA CYS A 88 12.88 4.73 1.91
C CYS A 88 11.71 5.02 0.96
N GLY A 89 12.00 5.04 -0.34
CA GLY A 89 10.99 4.86 -1.39
C GLY A 89 11.01 3.43 -1.93
N PHE A 90 9.92 2.96 -2.52
CA PHE A 90 9.84 1.64 -3.16
C PHE A 90 8.57 1.52 -4.01
N THR A 91 8.54 0.56 -4.94
CA THR A 91 7.34 0.22 -5.70
C THR A 91 6.59 -0.91 -4.99
N LEU A 92 5.28 -0.75 -4.84
CA LEU A 92 4.38 -1.79 -4.35
C LEU A 92 3.52 -2.29 -5.52
N THR A 93 3.54 -3.59 -5.77
CA THR A 93 2.73 -4.23 -6.81
C THR A 93 1.75 -5.21 -6.21
N ARG A 94 0.48 -5.14 -6.61
CA ARG A 94 -0.54 -6.11 -6.21
C ARG A 94 -0.72 -7.17 -7.29
N THR A 95 -0.75 -8.43 -6.89
CA THR A 95 -1.02 -9.57 -7.77
C THR A 95 -2.05 -10.51 -7.15
N GLY A 96 -2.84 -11.16 -8.00
CA GLY A 96 -3.83 -12.14 -7.59
C GLY A 96 -5.20 -11.53 -7.27
N GLN A 97 -6.17 -12.41 -7.08
CA GLN A 97 -7.59 -12.04 -6.96
C GLN A 97 -8.19 -12.57 -5.66
N GLN A 98 -9.16 -11.83 -5.13
CA GLN A 98 -9.90 -12.18 -3.92
C GLN A 98 -8.97 -12.55 -2.75
N THR A 99 -9.10 -13.77 -2.22
CA THR A 99 -8.34 -14.29 -1.06
C THR A 99 -6.90 -14.68 -1.40
N LYS A 100 -6.50 -14.63 -2.67
CA LYS A 100 -5.14 -14.96 -3.15
C LYS A 100 -4.31 -13.73 -3.50
N THR A 101 -4.68 -12.58 -2.95
CA THR A 101 -3.94 -11.33 -3.17
C THR A 101 -2.60 -11.35 -2.46
N ARG A 102 -1.55 -10.96 -3.19
CA ARG A 102 -0.19 -10.77 -2.68
C ARG A 102 0.28 -9.38 -3.07
N TYR A 103 1.07 -8.78 -2.17
CA TYR A 103 1.83 -7.57 -2.46
C TYR A 103 3.31 -7.89 -2.46
N THR A 104 4.03 -7.33 -3.41
CA THR A 104 5.49 -7.42 -3.53
C THR A 104 6.10 -6.04 -3.55
N VAL A 105 7.34 -5.95 -3.08
CA VAL A 105 8.11 -4.71 -2.99
C VAL A 105 9.27 -4.76 -3.99
N SER A 106 9.46 -3.73 -4.80
CA SER A 106 10.61 -3.60 -5.71
C SER A 106 11.19 -2.19 -5.68
N ASP A 107 12.32 -2.01 -6.35
CA ASP A 107 12.92 -0.68 -6.61
C ASP A 107 13.12 0.16 -5.35
N VAL A 108 13.62 -0.47 -4.29
CA VAL A 108 13.83 0.20 -3.00
C VAL A 108 14.92 1.25 -3.15
N THR A 109 14.57 2.50 -2.88
CA THR A 109 15.49 3.62 -2.79
C THR A 109 15.82 3.89 -1.32
N PRO A 110 17.12 4.08 -0.97
CA PRO A 110 17.52 4.38 0.39
C PRO A 110 16.87 5.67 0.93
N ALA A 111 16.72 5.76 2.24
CA ALA A 111 16.33 7.00 2.89
C ALA A 111 17.35 8.11 2.61
N ALA A 112 16.86 9.24 2.09
CA ALA A 112 17.63 10.47 1.92
C ALA A 112 17.77 11.26 3.23
#